data_AF-A0A4Z1J5Y4-F1
#
_entry.id   AF-A0A4Z1J5Y4-F1
#
_cell.length_a   1.000
_cell.length_b   1.000
_cell.length_c   1.000
_cell.angle_alpha   90.00
_cell.angle_beta   90.00
_cell.angle_gamma   90.00
#
_symmetry.space_group_name_H-M   'P 1'
#
loop_
_entity.id
_entity.type
_entity.pdbx_description
1 polymer ?
#
loop_
_entity_poly.entity_id
_entity_poly.type
_entity_poly.pdbx_seq_one_letter_code
_entity_poly.pdbx_strand_id
1 'polypeptide(L)'
;MEFLPYRSLCNVVLISVLSYIATVVIYNTFFHPLSGFCGRPTWVVSRVPFIYTMLSGILPYHIKKLHDEYGAVLRVAPDELSFADPQAWKDIYLQKQFIRPKEWGSRPPGVEAHNFITANAIDHARFRKAFQPAFSDRATKNHEPIVKKYIALLILRLNETIAGQRTDIGTVDLVQWLIFTTFDIIGELGWGSSFKCLQESSYHPWIKVVLHFKVVLIANSIKYYPWLESFLMMITPASALEDLRQALETGHLRVQNRLDHDVN
;
A
#
# COMPACT_ATOMS: atom_id res chain seq x y z
N MET A 1 -40.08 36.61 -7.81
CA MET A 1 -38.91 35.83 -7.34
C MET A 1 -37.75 36.22 -8.23
N GLU A 2 -36.94 37.18 -7.78
CA GLU A 2 -35.75 37.60 -8.53
C GLU A 2 -34.67 36.53 -8.36
N PHE A 3 -34.26 35.94 -9.48
CA PHE A 3 -33.10 35.05 -9.52
C PHE A 3 -31.87 35.87 -9.08
N LEU A 4 -31.25 35.50 -7.96
CA LEU A 4 -29.95 36.05 -7.58
C LEU A 4 -29.02 35.93 -8.79
N PRO A 5 -28.38 37.03 -9.24
CA PRO A 5 -27.54 36.98 -10.42
C PRO A 5 -26.42 36.00 -10.16
N TYR A 6 -26.16 35.10 -11.11
CA TYR A 6 -25.16 34.02 -11.03
C TYR A 6 -23.81 34.48 -10.45
N ARG A 7 -23.43 35.73 -10.70
CA ARG A 7 -22.24 36.40 -10.14
C ARG A 7 -22.25 36.50 -8.59
N SER A 8 -23.39 36.82 -7.99
CA SER A 8 -23.52 36.89 -6.52
C SER A 8 -23.37 35.52 -5.88
N LEU A 9 -23.89 34.47 -6.52
CA LEU A 9 -23.70 33.09 -6.05
C LEU A 9 -22.23 32.67 -6.10
N CYS A 10 -21.53 32.95 -7.21
CA CYS A 10 -20.10 32.68 -7.34
C CYS A 10 -19.27 33.40 -6.26
N ASN A 11 -19.57 34.66 -5.97
CA ASN A 11 -18.87 35.43 -4.94
C ASN A 11 -19.10 34.86 -3.53
N VAL A 12 -20.33 34.47 -3.20
CA VAL A 12 -20.65 33.84 -1.91
C VAL A 12 -19.88 32.53 -1.74
N VAL A 13 -19.84 31.70 -2.79
CA VAL A 13 -19.08 30.45 -2.78
C VAL A 13 -17.59 30.71 -2.58
N LEU A 14 -17.02 31.66 -3.34
CA LEU A 14 -15.60 32.01 -3.24
C LEU A 14 -15.24 32.51 -1.83
N ILE A 15 -16.02 33.43 -1.27
CA ILE A 15 -15.80 33.95 0.09
C ILE A 15 -15.91 32.82 1.13
N SER A 16 -16.90 31.94 0.99
CA SER A 16 -17.08 30.81 1.90
C SER A 16 -15.89 29.86 1.86
N VAL A 17 -15.37 29.55 0.66
CA VAL A 17 -14.19 28.70 0.48
C VAL A 17 -12.95 29.35 1.09
N LEU A 18 -12.71 30.64 0.84
CA LEU A 18 -11.57 31.37 1.39
C LEU A 18 -11.63 31.45 2.93
N SER A 19 -12.81 31.73 3.48
CA SER A 19 -13.05 31.77 4.93
C SER A 19 -12.80 30.41 5.58
N TYR A 20 -13.27 29.33 4.95
CA TYR A 20 -13.00 27.96 5.40
C TYR A 20 -11.49 27.66 5.39
N ILE A 21 -10.79 27.96 4.29
CA ILE A 21 -9.34 27.74 4.18
C ILE A 21 -8.59 28.52 5.26
N ALA A 22 -8.92 29.81 5.46
CA ALA A 22 -8.30 30.63 6.49
C ALA A 22 -8.51 30.05 7.90
N THR A 23 -9.74 29.60 8.20
CA THR A 23 -10.07 28.96 9.47
C THR A 23 -9.23 27.69 9.70
N VAL A 24 -9.11 26.84 8.68
CA VAL A 24 -8.30 25.61 8.74
C VAL A 24 -6.83 25.93 8.94
N VAL A 25 -6.28 26.91 8.22
CA VAL A 25 -4.87 27.33 8.35
C VAL A 25 -4.56 27.80 9.77
N ILE A 26 -5.41 28.69 10.31
CA ILE A 26 -5.24 29.24 11.66
C ILE A 26 -5.37 28.12 12.71
N TYR A 27 -6.40 27.28 12.59
CA TYR A 27 -6.62 26.18 13.51
C TYR A 27 -5.45 25.18 13.50
N ASN A 28 -5.04 24.72 12.32
CA ASN A 28 -3.99 23.70 12.20
C ASN A 28 -2.63 24.19 12.68
N THR A 29 -2.34 25.47 12.50
CA THR A 29 -1.06 26.08 12.91
C THR A 29 -1.00 26.31 14.41
N PHE A 30 -2.04 26.89 15.01
CA PHE A 30 -1.97 27.39 16.40
C PHE A 30 -2.74 26.53 17.40
N PHE A 31 -3.93 26.05 17.04
CA PHE A 31 -4.88 25.45 17.98
C PHE A 31 -4.95 23.92 17.91
N HIS A 32 -4.37 23.30 16.88
CA HIS A 32 -4.36 21.85 16.76
C HIS A 32 -3.59 21.21 17.93
N PRO A 33 -4.01 20.05 18.48
CA PRO A 33 -3.30 19.37 19.58
C PRO A 33 -1.82 19.09 19.32
N LEU A 34 -1.41 19.05 18.05
CA LEU A 34 -0.03 18.84 17.60
C LEU A 34 0.71 20.14 17.25
N SER A 35 0.18 21.32 17.59
CA SER A 35 0.80 22.62 17.27
C SER A 35 2.13 22.85 18.01
N GLY A 36 2.36 22.14 19.11
CA GLY A 36 3.64 22.18 19.84
C GLY A 36 4.80 21.49 19.10
N PHE A 37 4.54 20.74 18.04
CA PHE A 37 5.58 20.05 17.27
C PHE A 37 5.99 20.88 16.05
N CYS A 38 7.30 20.99 15.85
CA CYS A 38 7.87 21.65 14.68
C CYS A 38 7.55 20.90 13.39
N GLY A 39 7.50 21.61 12.28
CA GLY A 39 7.32 21.02 10.96
C GLY A 39 7.32 22.10 9.88
N ARG A 40 7.47 21.68 8.61
CA ARG A 40 7.44 22.62 7.49
C ARG A 40 6.05 23.28 7.40
N PRO A 41 5.94 24.62 7.29
CA PRO A 41 4.66 25.32 7.40
C PRO A 41 3.55 24.77 6.48
N THR A 42 3.88 24.45 5.22
CA THR A 42 2.89 23.92 4.27
C THR A 42 2.37 22.53 4.65
N TRP A 43 3.18 21.71 5.32
CA TRP A 43 2.83 20.35 5.77
C TRP A 43 2.05 20.38 7.09
N VAL A 44 2.36 21.34 7.96
CA VAL A 44 1.63 21.60 9.21
C VAL A 44 0.20 22.05 8.93
N VAL A 45 0.02 22.89 7.90
CA VAL A 45 -1.27 23.45 7.52
C VAL A 45 -2.16 22.46 6.78
N SER A 46 -1.58 21.65 5.88
CA SER A 46 -2.34 20.78 4.98
C SER A 46 -1.60 19.49 4.67
N ARG A 47 -2.36 18.42 4.45
CA ARG A 47 -1.87 17.10 4.01
C ARG A 47 -1.57 17.03 2.51
N VAL A 48 -1.93 18.06 1.73
CA VAL A 48 -1.72 18.10 0.28
C VAL A 48 -0.24 17.92 -0.12
N PRO A 49 0.76 18.59 0.50
CA PRO A 49 2.17 18.38 0.15
C PRO A 49 2.67 16.96 0.45
N PHE A 50 2.18 16.35 1.54
CA PHE A 50 2.46 14.96 1.87
C PHE A 50 1.93 14.04 0.77
N ILE A 51 0.67 14.20 0.38
CA ILE A 51 0.04 13.40 -0.69
C ILE A 51 0.77 13.61 -2.02
N TYR A 52 1.09 14.85 -2.37
CA TYR A 52 1.82 15.16 -3.60
C TYR A 52 3.18 14.46 -3.66
N THR A 53 3.97 14.52 -2.59
CA THR A 53 5.28 13.86 -2.53
C THR A 53 5.17 12.33 -2.47
N MET A 54 4.12 11.79 -1.85
CA MET A 54 3.80 10.37 -1.86
C MET A 54 3.47 9.87 -3.27
N LEU A 55 2.58 10.57 -3.98
CA LEU A 55 2.18 10.23 -5.35
C LEU A 55 3.33 10.43 -6.35
N SER A 56 4.26 11.33 -6.06
CA SER A 56 5.49 11.54 -6.83
C SER A 56 6.57 10.48 -6.54
N GLY A 57 6.37 9.59 -5.55
CA GLY A 57 7.32 8.53 -5.19
C GLY A 57 8.57 9.01 -4.45
N ILE A 58 8.57 10.24 -3.93
CA ILE A 58 9.74 10.86 -3.30
C ILE A 58 9.53 11.20 -1.81
N LEU A 59 8.43 10.75 -1.22
CA LEU A 59 8.08 10.98 0.19
C LEU A 59 9.21 10.57 1.16
N PRO A 60 9.82 9.37 1.08
CA PRO A 60 10.85 8.98 2.04
C PRO A 60 12.05 9.94 2.08
N TYR A 61 12.47 10.43 0.91
CA TYR A 61 13.57 11.39 0.80
C TYR A 61 13.20 12.76 1.39
N HIS A 62 11.95 13.20 1.21
CA HIS A 62 11.43 14.43 1.79
C HIS A 62 11.32 14.33 3.31
N ILE A 63 10.78 13.23 3.82
CA ILE A 63 10.67 12.98 5.26
C ILE A 63 12.06 12.98 5.91
N LYS A 64 13.04 12.30 5.28
CA LYS A 64 14.43 12.37 5.75
C LYS A 64 14.95 13.81 5.80
N LYS A 65 14.80 14.57 4.72
CA LYS A 65 15.24 15.98 4.68
C LYS A 65 14.57 16.82 5.77
N LEU A 66 13.29 16.60 6.03
CA LEU A 66 12.59 17.26 7.12
C LEU A 66 13.18 16.88 8.48
N HIS A 67 13.52 15.61 8.71
CA HIS A 67 14.19 15.19 9.95
C HIS A 67 15.58 15.81 10.10
N ASP A 68 16.32 15.95 9.00
CA ASP A 68 17.62 16.63 8.99
C ASP A 68 17.47 18.14 9.33
N GLU A 69 16.34 18.79 9.00
CA GLU A 69 16.08 20.21 9.23
C GLU A 69 15.40 20.53 10.58
N TYR A 70 14.39 19.74 10.98
CA TYR A 70 13.51 20.02 12.13
C TYR A 70 13.75 19.09 13.33
N GLY A 71 14.59 18.05 13.18
CA GLY A 71 14.98 17.15 14.25
C GLY A 71 14.23 15.81 14.27
N ALA A 72 14.40 15.05 15.35
CA ALA A 72 13.98 13.66 15.43
C ALA A 72 12.45 13.45 15.50
N VAL A 73 11.70 14.45 15.95
CA VAL A 73 10.22 14.39 16.02
C VAL A 73 9.67 15.63 15.36
N LEU A 74 8.88 15.43 14.30
CA LEU A 74 8.32 16.54 13.55
C LEU A 74 6.95 16.20 12.97
N ARG A 75 6.18 17.24 12.66
CA ARG A 75 4.85 17.16 12.09
C ARG A 75 4.92 17.12 10.57
N VAL A 76 4.35 16.06 9.98
CA VAL A 76 4.35 15.78 8.52
C VAL A 76 2.98 15.93 7.87
N ALA A 77 1.94 16.04 8.68
CA ALA A 77 0.60 16.47 8.27
C ALA A 77 -0.06 17.16 9.47
N PRO A 78 -1.21 17.83 9.31
CA PRO A 78 -1.89 18.45 10.44
C PRO A 78 -2.11 17.49 11.62
N ASP A 79 -2.40 16.23 11.34
CA ASP A 79 -2.78 15.19 12.28
C ASP A 79 -1.73 14.06 12.38
N GLU A 80 -0.51 14.26 11.84
CA GLU A 80 0.51 13.20 11.78
C GLU A 80 1.90 13.68 12.19
N LEU A 81 2.53 12.89 13.07
CA LEU A 81 3.93 13.05 13.48
C LEU A 81 4.78 11.95 12.85
N SER A 82 6.00 12.31 12.49
CA SER A 82 7.05 11.37 12.12
C SER A 82 8.12 11.35 13.20
N PHE A 83 8.60 10.15 13.52
CA PHE A 83 9.57 9.89 14.57
C PHE A 83 10.79 9.19 13.96
N ALA A 84 11.97 9.76 14.19
CA ALA A 84 13.27 9.19 13.85
C ALA A 84 14.07 8.79 15.11
N ASP A 85 13.49 8.94 16.31
CA ASP A 85 14.09 8.50 17.57
C ASP A 85 13.92 6.98 17.78
N PRO A 86 15.00 6.21 18.02
CA PRO A 86 14.92 4.78 18.33
C PRO A 86 14.01 4.43 19.51
N GLN A 87 13.85 5.33 20.50
CA GLN A 87 12.98 5.10 21.64
C GLN A 87 11.51 5.04 21.23
N ALA A 88 11.12 5.78 20.19
CA ALA A 88 9.75 5.77 19.65
C ALA A 88 9.30 4.37 19.21
N TRP A 89 10.24 3.51 18.78
CA TRP A 89 9.92 2.12 18.44
C TRP A 89 9.33 1.36 19.64
N LYS A 90 9.92 1.52 20.83
CA LYS A 90 9.45 0.90 22.07
C LYS A 90 8.13 1.51 22.53
N ASP A 91 8.06 2.84 22.47
CA ASP A 91 6.91 3.57 23.01
C ASP A 91 5.65 3.41 22.13
N ILE A 92 5.81 3.19 20.83
CA ILE A 92 4.70 3.05 19.88
C ILE A 92 4.38 1.58 19.61
N TYR A 93 5.36 0.77 19.20
CA TYR A 93 5.10 -0.57 18.64
C TYR A 93 5.17 -1.71 19.66
N LEU A 94 5.88 -1.53 20.79
CA LEU A 94 5.99 -2.57 21.83
C LEU A 94 4.89 -2.48 22.91
N GLN A 95 3.89 -1.62 22.71
CA GLN A 95 2.76 -1.48 23.61
C GLN A 95 1.81 -2.68 23.53
N LYS A 96 1.23 -3.07 24.67
CA LYS A 96 0.26 -4.19 24.73
C LYS A 96 -1.00 -3.94 23.88
N GLN A 97 -1.38 -2.67 23.72
CA GLN A 97 -2.51 -2.25 22.91
C GLN A 97 -2.03 -1.29 21.83
N PHE A 98 -1.58 -1.82 20.70
CA PHE A 98 -1.27 -1.01 19.53
C PHE A 98 -2.56 -0.49 18.90
N ILE A 99 -2.78 0.82 18.98
CA ILE A 99 -3.91 1.48 18.33
C ILE A 99 -3.60 1.59 16.84
N ARG A 100 -4.37 0.88 16.02
CA ARG A 100 -4.25 0.99 14.57
C ARG A 100 -4.94 2.26 14.06
N PRO A 101 -4.30 3.03 13.17
CA PRO A 101 -4.97 4.12 12.46
C PRO A 101 -6.21 3.61 11.72
N LYS A 102 -7.29 4.40 11.69
CA LYS A 102 -8.55 4.01 11.04
C LYS A 102 -8.37 3.81 9.53
N GLU A 103 -7.44 4.55 8.96
CA GLU A 103 -7.06 4.55 7.55
C GLU A 103 -6.55 3.17 7.11
N TRP A 104 -5.97 2.40 8.03
CA TRP A 104 -5.49 1.03 7.76
C TRP A 104 -6.63 0.02 7.65
N GLY A 105 -7.82 0.33 8.19
CA GLY A 105 -9.00 -0.53 8.11
C GLY A 105 -9.71 -0.50 6.76
N SER A 106 -9.22 0.27 5.80
CA SER A 106 -9.89 0.43 4.52
C SER A 106 -9.79 -0.81 3.65
N ARG A 107 -10.92 -1.22 3.07
CA ARG A 107 -11.06 -2.43 2.26
C ARG A 107 -11.34 -2.06 0.80
N PRO A 108 -11.01 -2.96 -0.14
CA PRO A 108 -11.46 -2.78 -1.52
C PRO A 108 -12.99 -2.75 -1.62
N PRO A 109 -13.57 -2.07 -2.61
CA PRO A 109 -15.01 -2.06 -2.83
C PRO A 109 -15.57 -3.47 -2.97
N GLY A 110 -16.72 -3.74 -2.34
CA GLY A 110 -17.38 -5.06 -2.40
C GLY A 110 -16.75 -6.14 -1.52
N VAL A 111 -15.71 -5.83 -0.72
CA VAL A 111 -15.07 -6.79 0.18
C VAL A 111 -15.44 -6.49 1.63
N GLU A 112 -16.27 -7.35 2.23
CA GLU A 112 -16.67 -7.22 3.63
C GLU A 112 -15.71 -7.93 4.60
N ALA A 113 -14.99 -8.97 4.17
CA ALA A 113 -14.09 -9.71 5.05
C ALA A 113 -12.86 -8.87 5.45
N HIS A 114 -12.47 -8.93 6.72
CA HIS A 114 -11.18 -8.40 7.16
C HIS A 114 -10.04 -9.29 6.65
N ASN A 115 -8.96 -8.67 6.18
CA ASN A 115 -7.70 -9.37 5.91
C ASN A 115 -6.67 -9.04 7.03
N PHE A 116 -5.50 -9.66 6.98
CA PHE A 116 -4.44 -9.46 7.98
C PHE A 116 -4.00 -7.99 8.12
N ILE A 117 -4.08 -7.21 7.05
CA ILE A 117 -3.66 -5.80 7.03
C ILE A 117 -4.77 -4.91 7.61
N THR A 118 -6.02 -5.13 7.21
CA THR A 118 -7.17 -4.27 7.54
C THR A 118 -7.93 -4.67 8.80
N ALA A 119 -7.55 -5.77 9.44
CA ALA A 119 -8.19 -6.26 10.65
C ALA A 119 -8.07 -5.31 11.84
N ASN A 120 -9.14 -5.24 12.63
CA ASN A 120 -9.10 -4.68 13.98
C ASN A 120 -8.18 -5.51 14.90
N ALA A 121 -7.89 -5.03 16.11
CA ALA A 121 -6.97 -5.68 17.04
C ALA A 121 -7.35 -7.14 17.37
N ILE A 122 -8.65 -7.43 17.51
CA ILE A 122 -9.16 -8.76 17.88
C ILE A 122 -8.97 -9.74 16.71
N ASP A 123 -9.46 -9.38 15.52
CA ASP A 123 -9.31 -10.21 14.32
C ASP A 123 -7.84 -10.36 13.93
N HIS A 124 -7.04 -9.32 14.09
CA HIS A 124 -5.60 -9.37 13.83
C HIS A 124 -4.89 -10.35 14.77
N ALA A 125 -5.24 -10.37 16.06
CA ALA A 125 -4.71 -11.34 17.01
C ALA A 125 -5.09 -12.78 16.62
N ARG A 126 -6.35 -13.00 16.19
CA ARG A 126 -6.82 -14.29 15.68
C ARG A 126 -6.03 -14.73 14.45
N PHE A 127 -5.87 -13.85 13.46
CA PHE A 127 -5.10 -14.14 12.25
C PHE A 127 -3.63 -14.40 12.58
N ARG A 128 -2.99 -13.55 13.39
CA ARG A 128 -1.60 -13.76 13.83
C ARG A 128 -1.40 -15.11 14.48
N LYS A 129 -2.31 -15.54 15.36
CA LYS A 129 -2.24 -16.86 16.01
C LYS A 129 -2.31 -17.99 14.98
N ALA A 130 -3.15 -17.86 13.95
CA ALA A 130 -3.26 -18.85 12.89
C ALA A 130 -2.02 -18.89 11.97
N PHE A 131 -1.40 -17.73 11.69
CA PHE A 131 -0.22 -17.64 10.82
C PHE A 131 1.10 -17.94 11.52
N GLN A 132 1.21 -17.73 12.84
CA GLN A 132 2.47 -17.85 13.58
C GLN A 132 3.23 -19.17 13.37
N PRO A 133 2.59 -20.36 13.29
CA PRO A 133 3.32 -21.62 13.07
C PRO A 133 4.11 -21.66 11.76
N ALA A 134 3.63 -20.99 10.71
CA ALA A 134 4.29 -20.91 9.40
C ALA A 134 5.63 -20.15 9.46
N PHE A 135 5.83 -19.33 10.49
CA PHE A 135 7.05 -18.55 10.72
C PHE A 135 7.92 -19.13 11.85
N SER A 136 7.69 -20.39 12.26
CA SER A 136 8.56 -21.08 13.22
C SER A 136 9.88 -21.51 12.56
N ASP A 137 10.96 -21.62 13.35
CA ASP A 137 12.27 -22.07 12.86
C ASP A 137 12.20 -23.37 12.05
N ARG A 138 11.35 -24.31 12.48
CA ARG A 138 11.12 -25.57 11.78
C ARG A 138 10.45 -25.33 10.42
N ALA A 139 9.38 -24.54 10.38
CA ALA A 139 8.69 -24.23 9.12
C ALA A 139 9.60 -23.47 8.15
N THR A 140 10.37 -22.49 8.63
CA THR A 140 11.33 -21.74 7.82
C THR A 140 12.40 -22.63 7.22
N LYS A 141 12.96 -23.59 7.98
CA LYS A 141 13.89 -24.59 7.43
C LYS A 141 13.24 -25.46 6.35
N ASN A 142 11.98 -25.83 6.54
CA ASN A 142 11.23 -26.60 5.54
C ASN A 142 10.93 -25.79 4.26
N HIS A 143 11.01 -24.46 4.28
CA HIS A 143 10.83 -23.61 3.09
C HIS A 143 12.11 -23.51 2.25
N GLU A 144 13.29 -23.78 2.82
CA GLU A 144 14.58 -23.66 2.12
C GLU A 144 14.64 -24.44 0.79
N PRO A 145 14.19 -25.72 0.71
CA PRO A 145 14.22 -26.47 -0.55
C PRO A 145 13.37 -25.81 -1.66
N ILE A 146 12.23 -25.21 -1.30
CA ILE A 146 11.34 -24.52 -2.22
C ILE A 146 12.05 -23.29 -2.80
N VAL A 147 12.68 -22.49 -1.94
CA VAL A 147 13.44 -21.31 -2.39
C VAL A 147 14.61 -21.71 -3.28
N LYS A 148 15.38 -22.74 -2.89
CA LYS A 148 16.50 -23.26 -3.69
C LYS A 148 16.06 -23.72 -5.08
N LYS A 149 14.92 -24.41 -5.20
CA LYS A 149 14.31 -24.82 -6.48
C LYS A 149 14.08 -23.62 -7.40
N TYR A 150 13.48 -22.54 -6.90
CA TYR A 150 13.20 -21.35 -7.72
C TYR A 150 14.45 -20.54 -8.06
N ILE A 151 15.45 -20.49 -7.18
CA ILE A 151 16.75 -19.88 -7.50
C ILE A 151 17.45 -20.66 -8.61
N ALA A 152 17.46 -21.99 -8.54
CA ALA A 152 18.04 -22.81 -9.60
C ALA A 152 17.32 -22.59 -10.94
N LEU A 153 15.97 -22.51 -10.92
CA LEU A 153 15.17 -22.23 -12.11
C LEU A 153 15.44 -20.82 -12.67
N LEU A 154 15.65 -19.82 -11.81
CA LEU A 154 15.99 -18.46 -12.22
C LEU A 154 17.32 -18.46 -12.99
N ILE A 155 18.35 -19.08 -12.43
CA ILE A 155 19.67 -19.17 -13.08
C ILE A 155 19.56 -19.89 -14.42
N LEU A 156 18.83 -21.00 -14.48
CA LEU A 156 18.59 -21.74 -15.73
C LEU A 156 17.94 -20.84 -16.78
N ARG A 157 16.83 -20.16 -16.46
CA ARG A 157 16.09 -19.33 -17.41
C ARG A 157 16.84 -18.09 -17.85
N LEU A 158 17.64 -17.49 -16.97
CA LEU A 158 18.54 -16.40 -17.34
C LEU A 158 19.58 -16.86 -18.35
N ASN A 159 20.22 -18.00 -18.13
CA ASN A 159 21.22 -18.56 -19.04
C ASN A 159 20.61 -18.89 -20.42
N GLU A 160 19.43 -19.51 -20.45
CA GLU A 160 18.72 -19.81 -21.70
C GLU A 160 18.35 -18.52 -22.46
N THR A 161 17.88 -17.51 -21.75
CA THR A 161 17.49 -16.23 -22.35
C THR A 161 18.70 -15.51 -22.94
N ILE A 162 19.84 -15.49 -22.22
CA ILE A 162 21.09 -14.90 -22.68
C ILE A 162 21.63 -15.65 -23.91
N ALA A 163 21.66 -16.98 -23.87
CA ALA A 163 22.12 -17.81 -24.98
C ALA A 163 21.25 -17.61 -26.25
N GLY A 164 19.96 -17.32 -26.09
CA GLY A 164 19.02 -17.08 -27.18
C GLY A 164 19.23 -15.76 -27.93
N GLN A 165 19.93 -14.77 -27.36
CA GLN A 165 20.05 -13.42 -27.94
C GLN A 165 21.02 -13.31 -29.13
N ARG A 166 21.83 -14.35 -29.40
CA ARG A 166 22.82 -14.37 -30.51
C ARG A 166 23.74 -13.13 -30.55
N THR A 167 24.09 -12.61 -29.37
CA THR A 167 25.01 -11.48 -29.18
C THR A 167 26.17 -11.88 -28.28
N ASP A 168 27.31 -11.20 -28.41
CA ASP A 168 28.49 -11.45 -27.57
C ASP A 168 28.25 -11.09 -26.09
N ILE A 169 27.28 -10.21 -25.84
CA ILE A 169 26.83 -9.78 -24.51
C ILE A 169 25.31 -9.93 -24.46
N GLY A 170 24.82 -10.80 -23.58
CA GLY A 170 23.39 -10.92 -23.29
C GLY A 170 22.93 -9.89 -22.26
N THR A 171 21.77 -9.28 -22.51
CA THR A 171 21.16 -8.28 -21.62
C THR A 171 19.79 -8.76 -21.16
N VAL A 172 19.50 -8.60 -19.86
CA VAL A 172 18.23 -9.01 -19.26
C VAL A 172 17.79 -7.99 -18.21
N ASP A 173 16.49 -7.79 -18.07
CA ASP A 173 15.93 -6.98 -17.00
C ASP A 173 15.80 -7.81 -15.71
N LEU A 174 16.78 -7.68 -14.81
CA LEU A 174 16.77 -8.39 -13.53
C LEU A 174 15.56 -8.04 -12.66
N VAL A 175 14.96 -6.85 -12.79
CA VAL A 175 13.77 -6.49 -12.02
C VAL A 175 12.61 -7.40 -12.41
N GLN A 176 12.38 -7.58 -13.72
CA GLN A 176 11.37 -8.50 -14.22
C GLN A 176 11.61 -9.94 -13.75
N TRP A 177 12.85 -10.44 -13.86
CA TRP A 177 13.18 -11.81 -13.47
C TRP A 177 13.00 -12.05 -11.96
N LEU A 178 13.40 -11.09 -11.13
CA LEU A 178 13.16 -11.15 -9.68
C LEU A 178 11.67 -11.11 -9.35
N ILE A 179 10.88 -10.33 -10.10
CA ILE A 179 9.43 -10.31 -9.94
C ILE A 179 8.85 -11.71 -10.24
N PHE A 180 9.22 -12.35 -11.36
CA PHE A 180 8.78 -13.71 -11.68
C PHE A 180 9.15 -14.71 -10.57
N THR A 181 10.40 -14.69 -10.10
CA THR A 181 10.89 -15.61 -9.06
C THR A 181 10.16 -15.41 -7.74
N THR A 182 10.04 -14.17 -7.28
CA THR A 182 9.42 -13.86 -5.98
C THR A 182 7.94 -14.20 -5.96
N PHE A 183 7.19 -13.93 -7.04
CA PHE A 183 5.79 -14.31 -7.11
C PHE A 183 5.60 -15.83 -7.16
N ASP A 184 6.44 -16.58 -7.88
CA ASP A 184 6.35 -18.04 -7.87
C ASP A 184 6.67 -18.65 -6.50
N ILE A 185 7.65 -18.10 -5.78
CA ILE A 185 7.96 -18.49 -4.40
C ILE A 185 6.77 -18.20 -3.48
N ILE A 186 6.18 -17.00 -3.56
CA ILE A 186 4.99 -16.62 -2.77
C ILE A 186 3.81 -17.54 -3.12
N GLY A 187 3.63 -17.86 -4.41
CA GLY A 187 2.63 -18.79 -4.92
C GLY A 187 2.74 -20.16 -4.25
N GLU A 188 3.93 -20.76 -4.31
CA GLU A 188 4.19 -22.08 -3.76
C GLU A 188 4.05 -22.09 -2.23
N LEU A 189 4.59 -21.10 -1.52
CA LEU A 189 4.53 -21.04 -0.06
C LEU A 189 3.12 -20.73 0.45
N GLY A 190 2.40 -19.82 -0.22
CA GLY A 190 1.07 -19.36 0.19
C GLY A 190 -0.06 -20.31 -0.21
N TRP A 191 -0.10 -20.72 -1.49
CA TRP A 191 -1.17 -21.54 -2.06
C TRP A 191 -0.77 -22.97 -2.36
N GLY A 192 0.51 -23.35 -2.18
CA GLY A 192 0.98 -24.68 -2.57
C GLY A 192 1.10 -24.85 -4.09
N SER A 193 0.94 -23.76 -4.85
CA SER A 193 1.03 -23.76 -6.32
C SER A 193 1.64 -22.47 -6.83
N SER A 194 2.67 -22.58 -7.66
CA SER A 194 3.25 -21.44 -8.36
C SER A 194 2.32 -20.76 -9.37
N PHE A 195 2.69 -19.54 -9.77
CA PHE A 195 2.05 -18.84 -10.88
C PHE A 195 2.67 -19.23 -12.23
N LYS A 196 3.74 -20.02 -12.21
CA LYS A 196 4.57 -20.43 -13.36
C LYS A 196 5.17 -19.25 -14.11
N CYS A 197 5.34 -18.09 -13.48
CA CYS A 197 5.85 -16.90 -14.15
C CYS A 197 7.29 -17.07 -14.60
N LEU A 198 8.12 -17.70 -13.77
CA LEU A 198 9.51 -17.96 -14.07
C LEU A 198 9.63 -19.05 -15.14
N GLN A 199 8.79 -20.07 -15.06
CA GLN A 199 8.72 -21.10 -16.08
C GLN A 199 8.26 -20.51 -17.41
N GLU A 200 7.23 -19.68 -17.48
CA GLU A 200 6.70 -19.18 -18.75
C GLU A 200 7.38 -17.89 -19.23
N SER A 201 8.27 -17.32 -18.42
CA SER A 201 8.89 -16.00 -18.66
C SER A 201 7.85 -14.91 -18.94
N SER A 202 6.70 -15.01 -18.26
CA SER A 202 5.54 -14.14 -18.50
C SER A 202 4.80 -13.81 -17.20
N TYR A 203 4.16 -12.64 -17.17
CA TYR A 203 3.36 -12.24 -16.01
C TYR A 203 2.02 -12.96 -16.00
N HIS A 204 1.73 -13.67 -14.92
CA HIS A 204 0.38 -14.12 -14.62
C HIS A 204 -0.56 -12.91 -14.46
N PRO A 205 -1.81 -12.94 -14.96
CA PRO A 205 -2.73 -11.79 -14.90
C PRO A 205 -2.88 -11.18 -13.50
N TRP A 206 -3.04 -12.03 -12.48
CA TRP A 206 -3.04 -11.62 -11.07
C TRP A 206 -1.88 -10.70 -10.66
N ILE A 207 -0.65 -10.98 -11.13
CA ILE A 207 0.54 -10.18 -10.80
C ILE A 207 0.46 -8.80 -11.45
N LYS A 208 -0.05 -8.71 -12.67
CA LYS A 208 -0.20 -7.43 -13.37
C LYS A 208 -1.08 -6.48 -12.55
N VAL A 209 -2.16 -6.99 -11.94
CA VAL A 209 -3.02 -6.19 -11.05
C VAL A 209 -2.23 -5.66 -9.84
N VAL A 210 -1.43 -6.52 -9.20
CA VAL A 210 -0.59 -6.12 -8.07
C VAL A 210 0.44 -5.06 -8.46
N LEU A 211 1.02 -5.13 -9.66
CA LEU A 211 2.00 -4.15 -10.13
C LEU A 211 1.42 -2.75 -10.39
N HIS A 212 0.09 -2.59 -10.47
CA HIS A 212 -0.58 -1.29 -10.55
C HIS A 212 -0.70 -0.57 -9.19
N PHE A 213 0.33 -0.65 -8.34
CA PHE A 213 0.39 -0.03 -7.00
C PHE A 213 0.03 1.47 -6.98
N LYS A 214 0.28 2.21 -8.07
CA LYS A 214 -0.05 3.64 -8.17
C LYS A 214 -1.55 3.90 -7.95
N VAL A 215 -2.43 3.05 -8.47
CA VAL A 215 -3.88 3.20 -8.30
C VAL A 215 -4.26 3.04 -6.83
N VAL A 216 -3.64 2.09 -6.13
CA VAL A 216 -3.83 1.87 -4.69
C VAL A 216 -3.38 3.09 -3.88
N LEU A 217 -2.23 3.69 -4.24
CA LEU A 217 -1.74 4.91 -3.57
C LEU A 217 -2.68 6.10 -3.76
N ILE A 218 -3.23 6.28 -4.97
CA ILE A 218 -4.23 7.33 -5.25
C ILE A 218 -5.49 7.08 -4.44
N ALA A 219 -6.02 5.85 -4.46
CA ALA A 219 -7.20 5.48 -3.70
C ALA A 219 -7.02 5.70 -2.19
N ASN A 220 -5.84 5.37 -1.65
CA ASN A 220 -5.52 5.62 -0.24
C ASN A 220 -5.36 7.12 0.07
N SER A 221 -4.81 7.91 -0.85
CA SER A 221 -4.68 9.36 -0.69
C SER A 221 -6.04 10.06 -0.57
N ILE A 222 -7.02 9.60 -1.36
CA ILE A 222 -8.37 10.18 -1.39
C ILE A 222 -9.10 9.98 -0.07
N LYS A 223 -8.78 8.91 0.68
CA LYS A 223 -9.43 8.61 1.98
C LYS A 223 -9.13 9.64 3.06
N TYR A 224 -8.05 10.43 2.93
CA TYR A 224 -7.81 11.57 3.82
C TYR A 224 -8.85 12.70 3.64
N TYR A 225 -9.65 12.66 2.56
CA TYR A 225 -10.69 13.62 2.25
C TYR A 225 -12.00 12.85 1.96
N PRO A 226 -12.80 12.49 2.99
CA PRO A 226 -13.96 11.62 2.83
C PRO A 226 -14.98 12.07 1.77
N TRP A 227 -15.11 13.38 1.54
CA TRP A 227 -15.97 13.94 0.51
C TRP A 227 -15.54 13.62 -0.93
N LEU A 228 -14.29 13.20 -1.15
CA LEU A 228 -13.77 12.74 -2.44
C LEU A 228 -13.96 11.23 -2.67
N GLU A 229 -14.33 10.45 -1.66
CA GLU A 229 -14.45 8.99 -1.78
C GLU A 229 -15.57 8.58 -2.74
N SER A 230 -16.74 9.23 -2.66
CA SER A 230 -17.84 9.01 -3.60
C SER A 230 -17.46 9.37 -5.04
N PHE A 231 -16.63 10.39 -5.22
CA PHE A 231 -16.13 10.80 -6.53
C PHE A 231 -15.17 9.75 -7.12
N LEU A 232 -14.30 9.17 -6.28
CA LEU A 232 -13.38 8.11 -6.71
C LEU A 232 -14.12 6.92 -7.31
N MET A 233 -15.17 6.43 -6.64
CA MET A 233 -15.96 5.31 -7.15
C MET A 233 -16.63 5.64 -8.49
N MET A 234 -17.07 6.90 -8.68
CA MET A 234 -17.68 7.35 -9.93
C MET A 234 -16.70 7.40 -11.11
N ILE A 235 -15.43 7.73 -10.86
CA ILE A 235 -14.40 7.84 -11.92
C ILE A 235 -13.58 6.55 -12.11
N THR A 236 -13.77 5.54 -11.26
CA THR A 236 -13.01 4.29 -11.34
C THR A 236 -13.45 3.50 -12.58
N PRO A 237 -12.55 3.19 -13.53
CA PRO A 237 -12.90 2.45 -14.73
C PRO A 237 -13.43 1.04 -14.40
N ALA A 238 -14.44 0.58 -15.14
CA ALA A 238 -15.01 -0.76 -14.97
C ALA A 238 -13.95 -1.88 -15.13
N SER A 239 -12.96 -1.70 -16.02
CA SER A 239 -11.86 -2.64 -16.20
C SER A 239 -11.02 -2.82 -14.93
N ALA A 240 -10.75 -1.75 -14.18
CA ALA A 240 -9.98 -1.83 -12.94
C ALA A 240 -10.74 -2.57 -11.84
N LEU A 241 -12.07 -2.45 -11.81
CA LEU A 241 -12.92 -3.21 -10.88
C LEU A 241 -12.97 -4.70 -11.28
N GLU A 242 -13.03 -5.01 -12.57
CA GLU A 242 -12.99 -6.39 -13.07
C GLU A 242 -11.63 -7.06 -12.77
N ASP A 243 -10.52 -6.35 -13.00
CA ASP A 243 -9.18 -6.84 -12.66
C ASP A 243 -9.05 -7.17 -11.16
N LEU A 244 -9.58 -6.30 -10.30
CA LEU A 244 -9.63 -6.53 -8.85
C LEU A 244 -10.49 -7.76 -8.51
N ARG A 245 -11.67 -7.88 -9.12
CA ARG A 245 -12.59 -9.01 -8.92
C ARG A 245 -11.94 -10.32 -9.34
N GLN A 246 -11.33 -10.36 -10.52
CA GLN A 246 -10.59 -11.53 -11.02
C GLN A 246 -9.43 -11.89 -10.09
N ALA A 247 -8.73 -10.90 -9.54
CA ALA A 247 -7.64 -11.13 -8.61
C ALA A 247 -8.11 -11.79 -7.30
N LEU A 248 -9.27 -11.37 -6.78
CA LEU A 248 -9.90 -11.95 -5.60
C LEU A 248 -10.41 -13.37 -5.87
N GLU A 249 -11.08 -13.59 -7.00
CA GLU A 249 -11.57 -14.92 -7.41
C GLU A 249 -10.43 -15.92 -7.62
N THR A 250 -9.34 -15.48 -8.24
CA THR A 250 -8.14 -16.32 -8.39
C THR A 250 -7.61 -16.81 -7.04
N GLY A 251 -7.58 -15.92 -6.04
CA GLY A 251 -7.18 -16.27 -4.68
C GLY A 251 -8.13 -17.29 -4.05
N HIS A 252 -9.44 -17.08 -4.20
CA HIS A 252 -10.48 -17.97 -3.68
C HIS A 252 -10.38 -19.38 -4.30
N LEU A 253 -10.31 -19.47 -5.63
CA LEU A 253 -10.21 -20.74 -6.35
C LEU A 253 -8.96 -21.52 -5.97
N ARG A 254 -7.82 -20.85 -5.82
CA ARG A 254 -6.57 -21.52 -5.38
C ARG A 254 -6.69 -22.08 -3.97
N VAL A 255 -7.36 -21.38 -3.06
CA VAL A 255 -7.61 -21.90 -1.71
C VAL A 255 -8.54 -23.11 -1.77
N GLN A 256 -9.64 -23.03 -2.53
CA GLN A 256 -10.55 -24.16 -2.71
C GLN A 256 -9.84 -25.40 -3.29
N ASN A 257 -9.10 -25.22 -4.38
CA ASN A 257 -8.34 -26.32 -4.99
C ASN A 257 -7.39 -27.00 -4.00
N ARG A 258 -6.75 -26.22 -3.11
CA ARG A 258 -5.87 -26.78 -2.08
C ARG A 258 -6.65 -27.58 -1.04
N LEU A 259 -7.77 -27.05 -0.57
CA LEU A 259 -8.62 -27.75 0.40
C LEU A 259 -9.14 -29.08 -0.19
N ASP A 260 -9.50 -29.10 -1.47
CA ASP A 260 -9.99 -30.31 -2.15
C ASP A 260 -8.88 -31.35 -2.36
N HIS A 261 -7.61 -30.93 -2.50
CA HIS A 261 -6.47 -31.84 -2.60
C HIS A 261 -6.06 -32.43 -1.24
N ASP A 262 -6.28 -31.73 -0.12
CA ASP A 262 -5.96 -32.25 1.23
C ASP A 262 -7.04 -33.24 1.74
N VAL A 263 -8.19 -33.33 1.06
CA VAL A 263 -9.32 -34.21 1.42
C VAL A 263 -9.28 -35.57 0.69
N ASN A 264 -8.45 -35.72 -0.34
CA ASN A 264 -8.23 -36.97 -1.09
C ASN A 264 -6.86 -37.59 -0.81
#